data_AF-A0AAD2KK90-F1
#
_entry.id   AF-A0AAD2KK90-F1
#
_cell.length_a   1.000
_cell.length_b   1.000
_cell.length_c   1.000
_cell.angle_alpha   90.00
_cell.angle_beta   90.00
_cell.angle_gamma   90.00
#
_symmetry.space_group_name_H-M   'P 1'
#
loop_
_entity.id
_entity.type
_entity.pdbx_description
1 polymer ?
#
loop_
_entity_poly.entity_id
_entity_poly.type
_entity_poly.pdbx_seq_one_letter_code
_entity_poly.pdbx_strand_id
1 'polypeptide(L)' 'MEDSPKQEWQAWVALACKTHGLAVPVETQAAVARTLLRLAAVQAEIDGCGDDDA' A
#
# COMPACT_ATOMS: atom_id res chain seq x y z
N MET A 1 -1.32 -14.58 11.17
CA MET A 1 -2.32 -13.69 10.53
C MET A 1 -1.64 -12.44 9.93
N GLU A 2 -0.32 -12.45 9.71
CA GLU A 2 0.47 -11.24 9.41
C GLU A 2 0.67 -10.94 7.91
N ASP A 3 0.24 -11.83 7.02
CA ASP A 3 0.37 -11.61 5.57
C ASP A 3 -0.79 -10.81 4.94
N SER A 4 -1.88 -10.59 5.70
CA SER A 4 -3.11 -9.97 5.20
C SER A 4 -2.89 -8.60 4.54
N PRO A 5 -2.27 -7.59 5.19
CA PRO A 5 -2.16 -6.25 4.59
C PRO A 5 -1.24 -6.23 3.37
N LYS A 6 -0.18 -7.05 3.37
CA LYS A 6 0.73 -7.15 2.24
C LYS A 6 0.04 -7.74 1.00
N GLN A 7 -0.76 -8.79 1.19
CA GLN A 7 -1.54 -9.40 0.11
C GLN A 7 -2.63 -8.46 -0.40
N GLU A 8 -3.28 -7.71 0.48
CA GLU A 8 -4.28 -6.70 0.11
C GLU A 8 -3.67 -5.61 -0.79
N TRP A 9 -2.52 -5.04 -0.41
CA TRP A 9 -1.83 -4.05 -1.24
C TRP A 9 -1.35 -4.61 -2.58
N GLN A 10 -0.89 -5.87 -2.62
CA GLN A 10 -0.52 -6.52 -3.88
C GLN A 10 -1.73 -6.70 -4.81
N ALA A 11 -2.85 -7.18 -4.27
CA ALA A 11 -4.09 -7.33 -5.03
C ALA A 11 -4.62 -5.97 -5.53
N TRP A 12 -4.55 -4.93 -4.69
CA TRP A 12 -4.96 -3.59 -5.05
C TRP A 12 -4.12 -3.02 -6.20
N VAL A 13 -2.78 -3.14 -6.13
CA VAL A 13 -1.89 -2.66 -7.20
C VAL A 13 -2.14 -3.43 -8.50
N ALA A 14 -2.31 -4.74 -8.44
CA ALA A 14 -2.62 -5.56 -9.61
C ALA A 14 -3.96 -5.14 -10.26
N LEU A 15 -4.98 -4.91 -9.44
CA LEU A 15 -6.28 -4.40 -9.91
C LEU A 15 -6.13 -3.02 -10.54
N ALA A 16 -5.42 -2.08 -9.89
CA ALA A 16 -5.21 -0.74 -10.42
C ALA A 16 -4.48 -0.76 -11.77
N CYS A 17 -3.41 -1.56 -11.89
CA CYS A 17 -2.70 -1.71 -13.17
C CYS A 17 -3.63 -2.25 -14.26
N LYS A 18 -4.45 -3.26 -13.95
CA LYS A 18 -5.42 -3.83 -14.90
C LYS A 18 -6.50 -2.83 -15.30
N THR A 19 -7.10 -2.13 -14.34
CA THR A 19 -8.19 -1.17 -14.56
C THR A 19 -7.75 0.00 -15.42
N HIS A 20 -6.51 0.47 -15.26
CA HIS A 20 -5.95 1.58 -16.02
C HIS A 20 -5.15 1.16 -17.26
N GLY A 21 -5.10 -0.13 -17.59
CA GLY A 21 -4.36 -0.64 -18.74
C GLY A 21 -2.84 -0.42 -18.65
N LEU A 22 -2.29 -0.35 -17.44
CA LEU A 22 -0.87 -0.13 -17.20
C LEU A 22 -0.09 -1.44 -17.39
N ALA A 23 0.82 -1.46 -18.36
CA ALA A 23 1.72 -2.59 -18.62
C ALA A 23 2.93 -2.57 -17.66
N VAL A 24 2.66 -2.71 -16.36
CA VAL A 24 3.69 -2.72 -15.31
C VAL A 24 4.15 -4.16 -15.03
N PRO A 25 5.46 -4.48 -15.05
CA PRO A 25 5.96 -5.80 -14.68
C PRO A 25 5.57 -6.21 -13.25
N VAL A 26 5.34 -7.50 -13.03
CA VAL A 26 4.90 -8.03 -11.71
C VAL A 26 5.88 -7.67 -10.59
N GLU A 27 7.18 -7.70 -10.85
CA GLU A 27 8.21 -7.31 -9.87
C GLU A 27 8.09 -5.84 -9.48
N THR A 28 7.80 -4.96 -10.45
CA THR A 28 7.56 -3.54 -10.22
C THR A 28 6.26 -3.32 -9.45
N GLN A 29 5.19 -4.07 -9.77
CA GLN A 29 3.93 -4.02 -9.00
C GLN A 29 4.16 -4.43 -7.53
N ALA A 30 4.98 -5.45 -7.28
CA ALA A 30 5.34 -5.88 -5.93
C ALA A 30 6.20 -4.84 -5.20
N ALA A 31 7.08 -4.12 -5.90
CA ALA A 31 7.81 -2.99 -5.33
C ALA A 31 6.87 -1.84 -4.96
N VAL A 32 5.93 -1.47 -5.84
CA VAL A 32 4.92 -0.45 -5.59
C VAL A 32 4.05 -0.81 -4.38
N ALA A 33 3.54 -2.04 -4.31
CA ALA A 33 2.73 -2.50 -3.18
C ALA A 33 3.48 -2.38 -1.83
N ARG A 34 4.78 -2.72 -1.80
CA ARG A 34 5.62 -2.56 -0.60
C ARG A 34 5.81 -1.10 -0.21
N THR A 35 6.00 -0.21 -1.19
CA THR A 35 6.13 1.22 -0.93
C THR A 35 4.83 1.80 -0.38
N LEU A 36 3.68 1.46 -0.98
CA LEU A 36 2.37 1.91 -0.52
C LEU A 36 2.07 1.44 0.91
N LEU A 37 2.41 0.18 1.24
CA LEU A 37 2.29 -0.32 2.61
C LEU A 37 3.10 0.50 3.61
N ARG A 38 4.34 0.88 3.28
CA ARG A 38 5.17 1.74 4.14
C ARG A 38 4.58 3.14 4.29
N LEU A 39 4.08 3.72 3.19
CA LEU A 39 3.45 5.04 3.23
C LEU A 39 2.16 5.03 4.06
N ALA A 40 1.39 3.94 4.03
CA ALA A 40 0.20 3.79 4.86
C ALA A 40 0.56 3.76 6.36
N ALA A 41 1.67 3.13 6.74
CA ALA A 41 2.16 3.16 8.12
C ALA A 41 2.56 4.58 8.54
N VAL A 42 3.31 5.30 7.71
CA VAL A 42 3.69 6.70 7.98
C VAL A 42 2.46 7.60 8.09
N GLN A 43 1.45 7.41 7.24
CA GLN A 43 0.21 8.18 7.32
C GLN A 43 -0.52 7.93 8.65
N ALA A 44 -0.58 6.68 9.12
CA ALA A 44 -1.18 6.35 10.41
C ALA A 44 -0.43 7.01 11.60
N GLU A 45 0.90 7.13 11.52
CA GLU A 45 1.70 7.86 12.51
C GLU A 45 1.41 9.37 12.49
N ILE A 46 1.24 9.96 11.30
CA ILE A 46 0.88 11.38 11.16
C ILE A 46 -0.52 11.63 11.74
N ASP A 47 -1.49 10.78 11.40
CA ASP A 47 -2.87 10.93 11.88
C ASP A 47 -2.94 10.75 13.41
N GLY A 48 -2.17 9.82 13.98
CA GLY A 48 -2.09 9.61 15.43
C GLY A 48 -1.33 10.68 16.20
N CYS A 49 -0.52 11.50 15.53
CA CYS A 49 0.24 12.59 16.16
C CYS A 49 -0.64 13.77 16.62
N GLY A 50 -1.87 13.87 16.11
CA GLY A 50 -2.82 14.93 16.47
C GLY A 50 -3.70 14.64 17.71
N ASP A 51 -3.69 13.41 18.24
CA ASP A 51 -4.60 12.96 19.32
C ASP A 51 -3.96 12.97 20.73
N ASP A 52 -2.64 13.20 20.87
CA ASP A 52 -1.93 13.18 22.17
C ASP A 52 -1.90 14.54 22.89
N ASP A 53 -2.50 15.59 22.31
CA ASP A 53 -2.49 16.98 22.80
C ASP A 53 -3.90 17.51 23.23
N ALA A 54 -4.82 16.62 23.61
CA ALA A 54 -6.18 16.98 24.09
C ALA A 54 -6.40 16.69 25.58
#